data_AF-A0A4U1JEK1-F1
#
_entry.id   AF-A0A4U1JEK1-F1
#
_cell.length_a   1.000
_cell.length_b   1.000
_cell.length_c   1.000
_cell.angle_alpha   90.00
_cell.angle_beta   90.00
_cell.angle_gamma   90.00
#
_symmetry.space_group_name_H-M   'P 1'
#
loop_
_entity.id
_entity.type
_entity.pdbx_description
1 polymer ?
#
loop_
_entity_poly.entity_id
_entity_poly.type
_entity_poly.pdbx_seq_one_letter_code
_entity_poly.pdbx_strand_id
1 'polypeptide(L)'
;MDPLAPIAGLTLEQYAELRALCADHPDDADACARVVQSKNVSREDWLAAHAGWLARLEDPALGGAVAVRFVPAYQAALGRAKGAAPALSFEEYVELSAQIMHAGLSSTLARQDLDLFRYTQIAFHWNAAMSRDMQQFVAYVCAVEQELLRLHRGGERRPIATFATLIGTQATAYAPPSEAPAAPASEPAPASIPAPALAAVPAPALAAVPAPAPALASIPAPALAAVPAPAAVPTPEPAAVPAAEPAAAPAAVPTAAPVQQPKTLEQEATDAAKAVGGALKSGFDKLGHALDSFGKSLSKPGVGSAVLVAWSDGNKYPGTVAQISQGQYFVTMSNGEQYWVAEAYISAP
;
A
#
# COMPACT_ATOMS: atom_id res chain seq x y z
N MET A 1 26.48 -2.24 -9.35
CA MET A 1 25.65 -1.85 -10.49
C MET A 1 24.79 -0.67 -10.05
N ASP A 2 24.53 0.32 -10.89
CA ASP A 2 23.54 1.36 -10.55
C ASP A 2 22.12 0.74 -10.60
N PRO A 3 21.35 0.73 -9.50
CA PRO A 3 20.00 0.17 -9.47
C PRO A 3 19.03 0.89 -10.42
N LEU A 4 19.32 2.13 -10.83
CA LEU A 4 18.45 2.96 -11.66
C LEU A 4 18.92 3.06 -13.13
N ALA A 5 20.02 2.40 -13.50
CA ALA A 5 20.52 2.40 -14.88
C ALA A 5 19.45 1.89 -15.87
N PRO A 6 19.20 2.57 -17.00
CA PRO A 6 18.18 2.17 -17.97
C PRO A 6 18.31 0.72 -18.44
N ILE A 7 17.18 0.07 -18.69
CA ILE A 7 17.11 -1.32 -19.18
C ILE A 7 16.46 -1.30 -20.56
N ALA A 8 17.11 -1.86 -21.58
CA ALA A 8 16.69 -1.76 -22.99
C ALA A 8 16.33 -0.31 -23.40
N GLY A 9 17.17 0.65 -23.00
CA GLY A 9 16.97 2.09 -23.26
C GLY A 9 15.89 2.77 -22.41
N LEU A 10 15.08 2.04 -21.65
CA LEU A 10 14.00 2.59 -20.82
C LEU A 10 14.49 2.96 -19.41
N THR A 11 14.30 4.23 -19.04
CA THR A 11 14.44 4.70 -17.65
C THR A 11 13.33 4.12 -16.77
N LEU A 12 13.49 4.22 -15.45
CA LEU A 12 12.48 3.75 -14.50
C LEU A 12 11.16 4.53 -14.64
N GLU A 13 11.24 5.83 -14.93
CA GLU A 13 10.11 6.72 -15.11
C GLU A 13 9.34 6.41 -16.39
N GLN A 14 10.04 6.12 -17.50
CA GLN A 14 9.43 5.65 -18.74
C GLN A 14 8.78 4.28 -18.55
N TYR A 15 9.46 3.34 -17.89
CA TYR A 15 8.90 2.04 -17.56
C TYR A 15 7.64 2.16 -16.69
N ALA A 16 7.64 3.05 -15.71
CA ALA A 16 6.48 3.35 -14.87
C ALA A 16 5.32 3.96 -15.69
N GLU A 17 5.61 4.84 -16.66
CA GLU A 17 4.58 5.40 -17.54
C GLU A 17 3.98 4.38 -18.50
N LEU A 18 4.81 3.53 -19.10
CA LEU A 18 4.35 2.41 -19.93
C LEU A 18 3.52 1.41 -19.11
N ARG A 19 3.97 1.07 -17.89
CA ARG A 19 3.21 0.18 -17.00
C ARG A 19 1.87 0.79 -16.58
N ALA A 20 1.80 2.12 -16.43
CA ALA A 20 0.56 2.82 -16.09
C ALA A 20 -0.47 2.78 -17.24
N LEU A 21 -0.01 2.89 -18.49
CA LEU A 21 -0.85 2.72 -19.68
C LEU A 21 -1.32 1.26 -19.86
N CYS A 22 -0.50 0.30 -19.46
CA CYS A 22 -0.83 -1.13 -19.48
C CYS A 22 -1.76 -1.58 -18.34
N ALA A 23 -2.18 -0.68 -17.44
CA ALA A 23 -2.91 -1.04 -16.22
C ALA A 23 -4.34 -1.56 -16.45
N ASP A 24 -4.90 -1.44 -17.66
CA ASP A 24 -6.19 -2.05 -18.06
C ASP A 24 -6.05 -3.49 -18.58
N HIS A 25 -4.80 -3.93 -18.82
CA HIS A 25 -4.49 -5.23 -19.42
C HIS A 25 -3.37 -5.94 -18.64
N PRO A 26 -3.45 -6.07 -17.30
CA PRO A 26 -2.35 -6.57 -16.49
C PRO A 26 -1.86 -7.95 -16.95
N ASP A 27 -2.78 -8.85 -17.32
CA ASP A 27 -2.50 -10.24 -17.70
C ASP A 27 -2.33 -10.47 -19.22
N ASP A 28 -2.65 -9.48 -20.07
CA ASP A 28 -2.49 -9.58 -21.53
C ASP A 28 -1.20 -8.88 -21.97
N ALA A 29 -0.12 -9.66 -22.05
CA ALA A 29 1.19 -9.20 -22.50
C ALA A 29 1.20 -8.70 -23.96
N ASP A 30 0.30 -9.21 -24.81
CA ASP A 30 0.16 -8.76 -26.20
C ASP A 30 -0.56 -7.40 -26.27
N ALA A 31 -1.59 -7.17 -25.44
CA ALA A 31 -2.21 -5.85 -25.28
C ALA A 31 -1.22 -4.83 -24.70
N CYS A 32 -0.46 -5.21 -23.67
CA CYS A 32 0.63 -4.39 -23.17
C CYS A 32 1.61 -4.01 -24.28
N ALA A 33 2.08 -4.98 -25.08
CA ALA A 33 2.99 -4.71 -26.19
C ALA A 33 2.38 -3.77 -27.25
N ARG A 34 1.10 -3.91 -27.60
CA ARG A 34 0.40 -2.98 -28.53
C ARG A 34 0.33 -1.56 -27.99
N VAL A 35 -0.01 -1.40 -26.70
CA VAL A 35 -0.04 -0.09 -26.02
C VAL A 35 1.35 0.54 -26.01
N VAL A 36 2.39 -0.23 -25.71
CA VAL A 36 3.78 0.24 -25.63
C VAL A 36 4.36 0.60 -27.01
N GLN A 37 4.01 -0.16 -28.05
CA GLN A 37 4.34 0.18 -29.45
C GLN A 37 3.77 1.54 -29.88
N SER A 38 2.59 1.93 -29.39
CA SER A 38 2.03 3.28 -29.64
C SER A 38 2.88 4.43 -29.08
N LYS A 39 3.86 4.12 -28.22
CA LYS A 39 4.85 5.05 -27.65
C LYS A 39 6.24 4.94 -28.29
N ASN A 40 6.35 4.30 -29.45
CA ASN A 40 7.60 4.07 -30.19
C ASN A 40 8.63 3.20 -29.45
N VAL A 41 8.17 2.30 -28.59
CA VAL A 41 9.01 1.32 -27.88
C VAL A 41 8.75 -0.05 -28.49
N SER A 42 9.81 -0.79 -28.85
CA SER A 42 9.63 -2.10 -29.48
C SER A 42 9.08 -3.13 -28.48
N ARG A 43 8.47 -4.20 -29.01
CA ARG A 43 8.00 -5.32 -28.18
C ARG A 43 9.18 -5.98 -27.44
N GLU A 44 10.33 -6.07 -28.08
CA GLU A 44 11.54 -6.67 -27.51
C GLU A 44 12.08 -5.82 -26.37
N ASP A 45 12.24 -4.50 -26.59
CA ASP A 45 12.69 -3.55 -25.55
C ASP A 45 11.74 -3.53 -24.36
N TRP A 46 10.43 -3.55 -24.61
CA TRP A 46 9.42 -3.63 -23.54
C TRP A 46 9.59 -4.88 -22.69
N LEU A 47 9.68 -6.07 -23.31
CA LEU A 47 9.80 -7.34 -22.58
C LEU A 47 11.13 -7.42 -21.83
N ALA A 48 12.23 -6.99 -22.45
CA ALA A 48 13.55 -6.95 -21.83
C ALA A 48 13.61 -5.97 -20.63
N ALA A 49 13.09 -4.75 -20.80
CA ALA A 49 12.99 -3.78 -19.71
C ALA A 49 12.08 -4.27 -18.59
N HIS A 50 10.92 -4.82 -18.94
CA HIS A 50 9.94 -5.29 -17.97
C HIS A 50 10.49 -6.45 -17.12
N ALA A 51 11.12 -7.45 -17.75
CA ALA A 51 11.79 -8.53 -17.04
C ALA A 51 12.95 -8.02 -16.17
N GLY A 52 13.78 -7.11 -16.68
CA GLY A 52 14.90 -6.54 -15.94
C GLY A 52 14.48 -5.69 -14.74
N TRP A 53 13.42 -4.89 -14.85
CA TRP A 53 12.90 -4.09 -13.74
C TRP A 53 12.23 -4.96 -12.67
N LEU A 54 11.53 -6.04 -13.07
CA LEU A 54 11.04 -7.04 -12.11
C LEU A 54 12.20 -7.72 -11.37
N ALA A 55 13.23 -8.18 -12.08
CA ALA A 55 14.40 -8.81 -11.47
C ALA A 55 15.10 -7.89 -10.45
N ARG A 56 15.21 -6.58 -10.73
CA ARG A 56 15.75 -5.61 -9.76
C ARG A 56 14.82 -5.31 -8.59
N LEU A 57 13.51 -5.46 -8.74
CA LEU A 57 12.54 -5.33 -7.64
C LEU A 57 12.52 -6.57 -6.74
N GLU A 58 12.78 -7.76 -7.28
CA GLU A 58 12.92 -9.01 -6.51
C GLU A 58 14.29 -9.17 -5.84
N ASP A 59 15.35 -8.51 -6.33
CA ASP A 59 16.69 -8.51 -5.73
C ASP A 59 16.71 -7.81 -4.35
N PRO A 60 17.04 -8.51 -3.24
CA PRO A 60 17.09 -7.91 -1.91
C PRO A 60 18.06 -6.73 -1.75
N ALA A 61 19.11 -6.65 -2.58
CA ALA A 61 20.10 -5.57 -2.53
C ALA A 61 19.69 -4.32 -3.32
N LEU A 62 18.78 -4.45 -4.30
CA LEU A 62 18.39 -3.35 -5.21
C LEU A 62 16.92 -2.94 -5.05
N GLY A 63 16.04 -3.88 -4.68
CA GLY A 63 14.60 -3.72 -4.73
C GLY A 63 14.07 -2.56 -3.89
N GLY A 64 14.65 -2.31 -2.71
CA GLY A 64 14.31 -1.15 -1.89
C GLY A 64 14.58 0.19 -2.60
N ALA A 65 15.75 0.33 -3.23
CA ALA A 65 16.13 1.56 -3.95
C ALA A 65 15.27 1.77 -5.21
N VAL A 66 14.97 0.69 -5.95
CA VAL A 66 14.09 0.76 -7.13
C VAL A 66 12.65 1.06 -6.72
N ALA A 67 12.10 0.40 -5.71
CA ALA A 67 10.72 0.59 -5.25
C ALA A 67 10.45 2.04 -4.78
N VAL A 68 11.38 2.62 -4.01
CA VAL A 68 11.29 4.02 -3.53
C VAL A 68 11.18 5.03 -4.68
N ARG A 69 11.75 4.73 -5.85
CA ARG A 69 11.65 5.58 -7.06
C ARG A 69 10.47 5.20 -7.96
N PHE A 70 10.24 3.90 -8.14
CA PHE A 70 9.21 3.36 -9.02
C PHE A 70 7.81 3.74 -8.55
N VAL A 71 7.51 3.56 -7.26
CA VAL A 71 6.14 3.71 -6.74
C VAL A 71 5.61 5.14 -6.93
N PRO A 72 6.33 6.23 -6.58
CA PRO A 72 5.89 7.58 -6.88
C PRO A 72 5.76 7.86 -8.39
N ALA A 73 6.70 7.39 -9.21
CA ALA A 73 6.68 7.59 -10.67
C ALA A 73 5.46 6.90 -11.31
N TYR A 74 5.17 5.67 -10.90
CA TYR A 74 4.02 4.89 -11.36
C TYR A 74 2.70 5.54 -10.96
N GLN A 75 2.56 6.00 -9.71
CA GLN A 75 1.37 6.70 -9.25
C GLN A 75 1.15 8.03 -9.98
N ALA A 76 2.22 8.80 -10.22
CA ALA A 76 2.14 10.02 -11.03
C ALA A 76 1.73 9.74 -12.48
N ALA A 77 2.23 8.65 -13.09
CA ALA A 77 1.85 8.26 -14.44
C ALA A 77 0.40 7.73 -14.51
N LEU A 78 -0.04 6.94 -13.53
CA LEU A 78 -1.44 6.52 -13.39
C LEU A 78 -2.39 7.71 -13.27
N GLY A 79 -2.00 8.73 -12.48
CA GLY A 79 -2.75 9.98 -12.37
C GLY A 79 -2.86 10.75 -13.69
N ARG A 80 -1.85 10.67 -14.57
CA ARG A 80 -1.90 11.22 -15.94
C ARG A 80 -2.75 10.37 -16.89
N ALA A 81 -2.62 9.05 -16.83
CA ALA A 81 -3.26 8.13 -17.77
C ALA A 81 -4.76 7.91 -17.48
N LYS A 82 -5.14 7.81 -16.20
CA LYS A 82 -6.50 7.47 -15.75
C LYS A 82 -7.17 8.60 -14.96
N GLY A 83 -6.58 9.79 -14.95
CA GLY A 83 -7.00 10.91 -14.11
C GLY A 83 -6.60 10.72 -12.64
N ALA A 84 -6.63 11.82 -11.88
CA ALA A 84 -6.31 11.82 -10.46
C ALA A 84 -7.21 10.83 -9.68
N ALA A 85 -6.68 10.31 -8.57
CA ALA A 85 -7.49 9.57 -7.61
C ALA A 85 -8.64 10.46 -7.10
N PRO A 86 -9.85 9.91 -6.87
CA PRO A 86 -10.90 10.64 -6.18
C PRO A 86 -10.38 11.12 -4.82
N ALA A 87 -10.45 12.43 -4.58
CA ALA A 87 -10.00 13.05 -3.34
C ALA A 87 -11.06 12.85 -2.25
N LEU A 88 -11.10 11.64 -1.69
CA LEU A 88 -11.89 11.38 -0.49
C LEU A 88 -11.39 12.26 0.67
N SER A 89 -12.33 12.71 1.50
CA SER A 89 -12.03 13.19 2.85
C SER A 89 -11.51 12.06 3.76
N PHE A 90 -10.93 12.43 4.89
CA PHE A 90 -10.42 11.47 5.89
C PHE A 90 -11.57 10.61 6.42
N GLU A 91 -12.70 11.25 6.71
CA GLU A 91 -13.92 10.65 7.22
C GLU A 91 -14.55 9.66 6.23
N GLU A 92 -14.55 9.99 4.93
CA GLU A 92 -14.98 9.07 3.87
C GLU A 92 -14.04 7.86 3.71
N TYR A 93 -12.73 8.04 3.88
CA TYR A 93 -11.77 6.93 3.84
C TYR A 93 -11.90 6.01 5.07
N VAL A 94 -12.11 6.58 6.26
CA VAL A 94 -12.45 5.84 7.49
C VAL A 94 -13.72 5.00 7.28
N GLU A 95 -14.78 5.61 6.75
CA GLU A 95 -16.04 4.92 6.43
C GLU A 95 -15.83 3.80 5.39
N LEU A 96 -15.07 4.06 4.32
CA LEU A 96 -14.74 3.06 3.29
C LEU A 96 -14.01 1.85 3.89
N SER A 97 -12.98 2.09 4.70
CA SER A 97 -12.20 1.04 5.36
C SER A 97 -13.04 0.22 6.35
N ALA A 98 -13.88 0.87 7.16
CA ALA A 98 -14.79 0.17 8.06
C ALA A 98 -15.84 -0.68 7.31
N GLN A 99 -16.40 -0.16 6.21
CA GLN A 99 -17.30 -0.93 5.35
C GLN A 99 -16.62 -2.14 4.69
N ILE A 100 -15.36 -1.99 4.26
CA ILE A 100 -14.54 -3.08 3.70
C ILE A 100 -14.30 -4.18 4.74
N MET A 101 -13.98 -3.83 5.99
CA MET A 101 -13.81 -4.84 7.05
C MET A 101 -15.13 -5.51 7.45
N HIS A 102 -16.24 -4.76 7.48
CA HIS A 102 -17.55 -5.30 7.84
C HIS A 102 -18.14 -6.24 6.76
N ALA A 103 -17.95 -5.93 5.47
CA ALA A 103 -18.67 -6.60 4.38
C ALA A 103 -17.77 -7.21 3.29
N GLY A 104 -16.45 -7.12 3.45
CA GLY A 104 -15.48 -7.52 2.45
C GLY A 104 -15.23 -6.43 1.39
N LEU A 105 -14.05 -6.50 0.78
CA LEU A 105 -13.60 -5.57 -0.25
C LEU A 105 -14.54 -5.54 -1.45
N SER A 106 -14.70 -6.66 -2.16
CA SER A 106 -15.46 -6.74 -3.42
C SER A 106 -16.92 -6.30 -3.26
N SER A 107 -17.57 -6.65 -2.14
CA SER A 107 -18.94 -6.20 -1.82
C SER A 107 -19.01 -4.69 -1.63
N THR A 108 -18.00 -4.08 -1.00
CA THR A 108 -17.98 -2.64 -0.73
C THR A 108 -17.63 -1.85 -1.97
N LEU A 109 -16.66 -2.31 -2.77
CA LEU A 109 -16.32 -1.68 -4.03
C LEU A 109 -17.52 -1.67 -5.00
N ALA A 110 -18.18 -2.81 -5.21
CA ALA A 110 -19.38 -2.90 -6.05
C ALA A 110 -20.56 -2.03 -5.54
N ARG A 111 -20.65 -1.76 -4.23
CA ARG A 111 -21.69 -0.92 -3.61
C ARG A 111 -21.32 0.57 -3.51
N GLN A 112 -20.13 0.95 -3.96
CA GLN A 112 -19.68 2.35 -4.06
C GLN A 112 -19.38 2.73 -5.52
N ASP A 113 -19.71 1.85 -6.48
CA ASP A 113 -19.33 1.94 -7.90
C ASP A 113 -17.83 2.21 -8.10
N LEU A 114 -17.02 1.53 -7.28
CA LEU A 114 -15.57 1.58 -7.30
C LEU A 114 -15.01 0.35 -7.99
N ASP A 115 -14.04 0.56 -8.88
CA ASP A 115 -13.13 -0.49 -9.29
C ASP A 115 -11.97 -0.66 -8.28
N LEU A 116 -11.31 -1.83 -8.33
CA LEU A 116 -10.17 -2.16 -7.44
C LEU A 116 -8.98 -1.22 -7.64
N PHE A 117 -8.80 -0.68 -8.85
CA PHE A 117 -7.71 0.21 -9.20
C PHE A 117 -7.89 1.59 -8.54
N ARG A 118 -9.09 2.18 -8.60
CA ARG A 118 -9.47 3.42 -7.90
C ARG A 118 -9.32 3.29 -6.39
N TYR A 119 -9.80 2.18 -5.82
CA TYR A 119 -9.55 1.88 -4.41
C TYR A 119 -8.06 1.86 -4.07
N THR A 120 -7.24 1.22 -4.91
CA THR A 120 -5.77 1.16 -4.71
C THR A 120 -5.12 2.54 -4.78
N GLN A 121 -5.57 3.43 -5.68
CA GLN A 121 -5.11 4.82 -5.72
C GLN A 121 -5.46 5.59 -4.43
N ILE A 122 -6.69 5.43 -3.94
CA ILE A 122 -7.19 6.06 -2.70
C ILE A 122 -6.40 5.56 -1.48
N ALA A 123 -6.26 4.24 -1.34
CA ALA A 123 -5.52 3.63 -0.23
C ALA A 123 -4.04 4.05 -0.26
N PHE A 124 -3.42 4.13 -1.46
CA PHE A 124 -2.05 4.62 -1.59
C PHE A 124 -1.92 6.09 -1.16
N HIS A 125 -2.85 6.96 -1.60
CA HIS A 125 -2.88 8.37 -1.20
C HIS A 125 -2.94 8.52 0.33
N TRP A 126 -3.86 7.80 0.97
CA TRP A 126 -4.04 7.88 2.42
C TRP A 126 -2.88 7.24 3.21
N ASN A 127 -2.31 6.14 2.74
CA ASN A 127 -1.10 5.57 3.34
C ASN A 127 0.09 6.55 3.24
N ALA A 128 0.23 7.27 2.11
CA ALA A 128 1.23 8.31 1.93
C ALA A 128 0.93 9.60 2.72
N ALA A 129 -0.31 9.86 3.11
CA ALA A 129 -0.68 10.93 4.05
C ALA A 129 -0.34 10.54 5.49
N MET A 130 -0.85 9.41 5.97
CA MET A 130 -0.67 8.91 7.33
C MET A 130 0.80 8.59 7.68
N SER A 131 1.62 8.17 6.71
CA SER A 131 3.07 7.96 6.93
C SER A 131 3.86 9.26 7.13
N ARG A 132 3.31 10.42 6.72
CA ARG A 132 3.88 11.74 7.00
C ARG A 132 3.39 12.32 8.32
N ASP A 133 2.25 11.86 8.82
CA ASP A 133 1.64 12.31 10.07
C ASP A 133 1.17 11.10 10.90
N MET A 134 2.03 10.64 11.80
CA MET A 134 1.75 9.50 12.67
C MET A 134 0.53 9.72 13.58
N GLN A 135 0.16 10.98 13.88
CA GLN A 135 -1.06 11.27 14.65
C GLN A 135 -2.32 10.97 13.82
N GLN A 136 -2.30 11.23 12.51
CA GLN A 136 -3.38 10.82 11.60
C GLN A 136 -3.50 9.29 11.51
N PHE A 137 -2.41 8.54 11.57
CA PHE A 137 -2.46 7.08 11.59
C PHE A 137 -3.19 6.55 12.84
N VAL A 138 -2.85 7.07 14.04
CA VAL A 138 -3.52 6.69 15.29
C VAL A 138 -5.00 7.09 15.26
N ALA A 139 -5.30 8.32 14.80
CA ALA A 139 -6.68 8.78 14.64
C ALA A 139 -7.48 7.90 13.66
N TYR A 140 -6.86 7.47 12.56
CA TYR A 140 -7.47 6.60 11.56
C TYR A 140 -7.86 5.25 12.15
N VAL A 141 -6.95 4.57 12.85
CA VAL A 141 -7.23 3.26 13.48
C VAL A 141 -8.41 3.38 14.45
N CYS A 142 -8.36 4.34 15.37
CA CYS A 142 -9.44 4.53 16.35
C CYS A 142 -10.79 4.91 15.68
N ALA A 143 -10.78 5.76 14.66
CA ALA A 143 -12.01 6.16 13.96
C ALA A 143 -12.60 4.99 13.16
N VAL A 144 -11.76 4.17 12.53
CA VAL A 144 -12.17 2.96 11.80
C VAL A 144 -12.75 1.90 12.74
N GLU A 145 -12.17 1.70 13.93
CA GLU A 145 -12.72 0.80 14.95
C GLU A 145 -14.08 1.27 15.48
N GLN A 146 -14.22 2.57 15.78
CA GLN A 146 -15.50 3.16 16.21
C GLN A 146 -16.58 2.99 15.14
N GLU A 147 -16.22 3.19 13.88
CA GLU A 147 -17.13 3.04 12.74
C GLU A 147 -17.50 1.57 12.50
N LEU A 148 -16.54 0.64 12.59
CA LEU A 148 -16.81 -0.80 12.53
C LEU A 148 -17.75 -1.26 13.66
N LEU A 149 -17.56 -0.78 14.89
CA LEU A 149 -18.45 -1.05 16.02
C LEU A 149 -19.86 -0.48 15.80
N ARG A 150 -19.98 0.67 15.13
CA ARG A 150 -21.27 1.27 14.76
C ARG A 150 -22.01 0.39 13.75
N LEU A 151 -21.31 -0.09 12.71
CA LEU A 151 -21.87 -1.00 11.71
C LEU A 151 -22.30 -2.35 12.35
N HIS A 152 -21.49 -2.95 13.22
CA HIS A 152 -21.84 -4.18 13.93
C HIS A 152 -23.06 -4.04 14.86
N ARG A 153 -23.36 -2.83 15.34
CA ARG A 153 -24.59 -2.52 16.10
C ARG A 153 -25.82 -2.26 15.22
N GLY A 154 -25.72 -2.48 13.90
CA GLY A 154 -26.80 -2.25 12.94
C GLY A 154 -26.93 -0.79 12.50
N GLY A 155 -25.90 0.05 12.70
CA GLY A 155 -25.90 1.43 12.21
C GLY A 155 -25.90 1.50 10.69
N GLU A 156 -26.69 2.42 10.12
CA GLU A 156 -26.78 2.62 8.67
C GLU A 156 -25.44 3.08 8.08
N ARG A 157 -24.97 2.45 7.01
CA ARG A 157 -23.72 2.80 6.31
C ARG A 157 -23.84 4.23 5.76
N ARG A 158 -22.81 5.06 5.93
CA ARG A 158 -22.83 6.41 5.33
C ARG A 158 -22.47 6.33 3.85
N PRO A 159 -23.16 7.09 2.97
CA PRO A 159 -22.79 7.19 1.56
C PRO A 159 -21.50 8.01 1.43
N ILE A 160 -20.61 7.59 0.53
CA ILE A 160 -19.37 8.33 0.24
C ILE A 160 -19.69 9.35 -0.86
N ALA A 161 -19.94 10.60 -0.44
CA ALA A 161 -20.50 11.65 -1.28
C ALA A 161 -19.62 11.98 -2.50
N THR A 162 -18.30 11.88 -2.35
CA THR A 162 -17.33 12.15 -3.43
C THR A 162 -17.54 11.27 -4.66
N PHE A 163 -17.97 10.01 -4.50
CA PHE A 163 -18.22 9.12 -5.65
C PHE A 163 -19.53 9.45 -6.37
N ALA A 164 -20.59 9.78 -5.63
CA ALA A 164 -21.87 10.19 -6.21
C ALA A 164 -21.70 11.43 -7.14
N THR A 165 -20.82 12.37 -6.75
CA THR A 165 -20.48 13.53 -7.60
C THR A 165 -19.66 13.14 -8.83
N LEU A 166 -18.67 12.24 -8.71
CA LEU A 166 -17.83 11.83 -9.84
C LEU A 166 -18.64 11.11 -10.94
N ILE A 167 -19.54 10.21 -10.54
CA ILE A 167 -20.37 9.42 -11.46
C ILE A 167 -21.35 10.33 -12.20
N GLY A 168 -22.03 11.23 -11.48
CA GLY A 168 -22.95 12.21 -12.08
C GLY A 168 -22.28 13.14 -13.10
N THR A 169 -20.99 13.47 -12.88
CA THR A 169 -20.22 14.35 -13.77
C THR A 169 -19.74 13.62 -15.03
N GLN A 170 -19.35 12.34 -14.95
CA GLN A 170 -19.00 11.57 -16.15
C GLN A 170 -20.24 11.24 -17.01
N ALA A 171 -21.39 10.96 -16.38
CA ALA A 171 -22.63 10.66 -17.11
C ALA A 171 -23.12 11.82 -17.99
N THR A 172 -22.78 13.07 -17.66
CA THR A 172 -23.12 14.25 -18.49
C THR A 172 -22.08 14.56 -19.57
N ALA A 173 -20.84 14.07 -19.44
CA ALA A 173 -19.78 14.27 -20.44
C ALA A 173 -19.92 13.36 -21.67
N TYR A 174 -20.71 12.28 -21.58
CA TYR A 174 -21.02 11.37 -22.69
C TYR A 174 -22.51 11.40 -23.06
N ALA A 175 -23.10 12.60 -23.15
CA ALA A 175 -24.30 12.76 -23.96
C ALA A 175 -23.91 12.56 -25.43
N PRO A 176 -24.40 11.50 -26.13
CA PRO A 176 -24.18 11.39 -27.58
C PRO A 176 -24.76 12.63 -28.26
N PRO A 177 -24.16 13.13 -29.36
CA PRO A 177 -24.66 14.31 -30.05
C PRO A 177 -26.13 14.09 -30.43
N SER A 178 -27.02 14.82 -29.76
CA SER A 178 -28.45 14.72 -29.99
C SER A 178 -28.74 15.16 -31.42
N GLU A 179 -29.20 14.21 -32.23
CA GLU A 179 -29.56 14.42 -33.63
C GLU A 179 -30.65 15.51 -33.68
N ALA A 180 -30.34 16.63 -34.32
CA ALA A 180 -31.12 17.85 -34.21
C ALA A 180 -32.56 17.64 -34.73
N PRO A 181 -33.59 17.75 -33.87
CA PRO A 181 -34.97 17.65 -34.33
C PRO A 181 -35.32 18.87 -35.18
N ALA A 182 -35.98 18.65 -36.31
CA ALA A 182 -36.43 19.73 -37.18
C ALA A 182 -37.48 20.61 -36.46
N ALA A 183 -37.30 21.93 -36.55
CA ALA A 183 -38.34 22.90 -36.22
C ALA A 183 -39.38 23.00 -37.37
N PRO A 184 -40.57 23.60 -37.18
CA PRO A 184 -41.16 24.14 -35.94
C PRO A 184 -42.61 23.69 -35.66
N ALA A 185 -43.07 23.89 -34.42
CA ALA A 185 -44.48 24.15 -34.12
C ALA A 185 -44.57 25.08 -32.89
N SER A 186 -45.39 26.14 -32.97
CA SER A 186 -45.46 27.17 -31.94
C SER A 186 -46.20 26.70 -30.70
N GLU A 187 -45.53 26.69 -29.54
CA GLU A 187 -46.12 26.41 -28.22
C GLU A 187 -46.31 27.72 -27.42
N PRO A 188 -47.43 27.92 -26.70
CA PRO A 188 -47.76 29.21 -26.10
C PRO A 188 -46.95 29.52 -24.82
N ALA A 189 -46.80 30.81 -24.53
CA ALA A 189 -46.00 31.30 -23.41
C ALA A 189 -46.50 30.79 -22.04
N PRO A 190 -45.60 30.28 -21.17
CA PRO A 190 -45.97 29.89 -19.81
C PRO A 190 -46.25 31.11 -18.93
N ALA A 191 -47.33 31.04 -18.16
CA ALA A 191 -47.70 32.08 -17.19
C ALA A 191 -46.72 32.14 -16.02
N SER A 192 -46.43 33.36 -15.55
CA SER A 192 -45.53 33.61 -14.41
C SER A 192 -46.12 33.06 -13.11
N ILE A 193 -45.44 32.10 -12.48
CA ILE A 193 -45.75 31.62 -11.12
C ILE A 193 -45.08 32.57 -10.11
N PRO A 194 -45.79 33.08 -9.10
CA PRO A 194 -45.20 33.96 -8.09
C PRO A 194 -44.22 33.21 -7.17
N ALA A 195 -43.09 33.85 -6.86
CA ALA A 195 -42.07 33.29 -5.97
C ALA A 195 -42.58 33.14 -4.52
N PRO A 196 -42.27 32.03 -3.82
CA PRO A 196 -42.61 31.86 -2.42
C PRO A 196 -41.74 32.76 -1.53
N ALA A 197 -42.37 33.47 -0.60
CA ALA A 197 -41.68 34.30 0.38
C ALA A 197 -40.94 33.42 1.40
N LEU A 198 -39.63 33.63 1.56
CA LEU A 198 -38.83 32.96 2.57
C LEU A 198 -39.17 33.50 3.97
N ALA A 199 -39.69 32.64 4.84
CA ALA A 199 -39.90 32.97 6.24
C ALA A 199 -38.54 33.04 6.97
N ALA A 200 -38.34 34.08 7.78
CA ALA A 200 -37.11 34.26 8.53
C ALA A 200 -36.98 33.22 9.66
N VAL A 201 -35.89 32.45 9.66
CA VAL A 201 -35.53 31.53 10.73
C VAL A 201 -34.89 32.33 11.88
N PRO A 202 -35.33 32.17 13.15
CA PRO A 202 -34.74 32.89 14.28
C PRO A 202 -33.31 32.42 14.58
N ALA A 203 -32.41 33.35 14.90
CA ALA A 203 -31.03 33.07 15.27
C ALA A 203 -30.94 32.32 16.62
N PRO A 204 -30.03 31.33 16.75
CA PRO A 204 -29.83 30.63 18.02
C PRO A 204 -29.12 31.53 19.04
N ALA A 205 -29.63 31.54 20.27
CA ALA A 205 -29.01 32.27 21.38
C ALA A 205 -27.71 31.58 21.82
N LEU A 206 -26.61 32.33 21.89
CA LEU A 206 -25.33 31.84 22.39
C LEU A 206 -25.37 31.67 23.92
N ALA A 207 -25.21 30.44 24.38
CA ALA A 207 -25.04 30.15 25.81
C ALA A 207 -23.65 30.62 26.29
N ALA A 208 -23.59 31.21 27.48
CA ALA A 208 -22.36 31.74 28.05
C ALA A 208 -21.37 30.63 28.46
N VAL A 209 -20.10 30.80 28.11
CA VAL A 209 -19.01 29.90 28.49
C VAL A 209 -18.60 30.18 29.95
N PRO A 210 -18.52 29.16 30.84
CA PRO A 210 -18.08 29.35 32.22
C PRO A 210 -16.56 29.59 32.31
N ALA A 211 -16.15 30.34 33.35
CA ALA A 211 -14.77 30.79 33.55
C ALA A 211 -13.78 29.65 33.89
N PRO A 212 -12.47 29.82 33.59
CA PRO A 212 -11.45 28.80 33.84
C PRO A 212 -11.11 28.62 35.33
N ALA A 213 -10.79 27.38 35.69
CA ALA A 213 -10.37 26.95 37.03
C ALA A 213 -8.88 27.30 37.34
N PRO A 214 -8.44 27.28 38.61
CA PRO A 214 -7.17 27.88 39.02
C PRO A 214 -5.91 27.05 38.69
N ALA A 215 -4.77 27.72 38.77
CA ALA A 215 -3.46 27.23 38.33
C ALA A 215 -2.94 25.99 39.08
N LEU A 216 -2.19 25.15 38.35
CA LEU A 216 -1.51 23.96 38.86
C LEU A 216 -0.31 24.34 39.74
N ALA A 217 -0.16 23.64 40.87
CA ALA A 217 1.02 23.75 41.72
C ALA A 217 2.23 23.03 41.10
N SER A 218 3.41 23.65 41.19
CA SER A 218 4.66 23.11 40.63
C SER A 218 5.14 21.87 41.39
N ILE A 219 5.35 20.75 40.67
CA ILE A 219 5.96 19.54 41.21
C ILE A 219 7.50 19.71 41.19
N PRO A 220 8.24 19.43 42.28
CA PRO A 220 9.69 19.53 42.30
C PRO A 220 10.37 18.48 41.41
N ALA A 221 11.45 18.87 40.73
CA ALA A 221 12.19 18.00 39.82
C ALA A 221 12.92 16.85 40.56
N PRO A 222 12.94 15.63 40.01
CA PRO A 222 13.66 14.50 40.60
C PRO A 222 15.18 14.68 40.45
N ALA A 223 15.91 14.41 41.54
CA ALA A 223 17.37 14.43 41.52
C ALA A 223 17.93 13.20 40.77
N LEU A 224 18.75 13.43 39.76
CA LEU A 224 19.43 12.37 39.00
C LEU A 224 20.55 11.75 39.85
N ALA A 225 20.41 10.46 40.19
CA ALA A 225 21.48 9.68 40.77
C ALA A 225 22.54 9.34 39.71
N ALA A 226 23.82 9.43 40.07
CA ALA A 226 24.92 9.15 39.16
C ALA A 226 25.02 7.64 38.84
N VAL A 227 25.01 7.30 37.56
CA VAL A 227 25.21 5.92 37.07
C VAL A 227 26.71 5.60 37.09
N PRO A 228 27.16 4.47 37.68
CA PRO A 228 28.56 4.08 37.69
C PRO A 228 29.05 3.69 36.29
N ALA A 229 30.30 4.02 35.98
CA ALA A 229 30.90 3.74 34.67
C ALA A 229 31.06 2.22 34.42
N PRO A 230 30.79 1.72 33.20
CA PRO A 230 30.93 0.31 32.87
C PRO A 230 32.40 -0.12 32.83
N ALA A 231 32.70 -1.26 33.46
CA ALA A 231 34.03 -1.87 33.41
C ALA A 231 34.30 -2.50 32.04
N ALA A 232 35.54 -2.39 31.55
CA ALA A 232 35.93 -2.95 30.26
C ALA A 232 35.94 -4.48 30.25
N VAL A 233 35.25 -5.09 29.29
CA VAL A 233 35.27 -6.55 29.04
C VAL A 233 36.47 -6.88 28.13
N PRO A 234 37.29 -7.90 28.45
CA PRO A 234 38.43 -8.26 27.61
C PRO A 234 37.99 -8.90 26.28
N THR A 235 38.66 -8.49 25.19
CA THR A 235 38.47 -9.04 23.85
C THR A 235 39.06 -10.46 23.76
N PRO A 236 38.31 -11.47 23.27
CA PRO A 236 38.85 -12.82 23.08
C PRO A 236 39.83 -12.89 21.89
N GLU A 237 40.91 -13.64 22.07
CA GLU A 237 41.97 -13.85 21.08
C GLU A 237 41.56 -14.94 20.06
N PRO A 238 41.69 -14.72 18.73
CA PRO A 238 41.27 -15.70 17.73
C PRO A 238 42.16 -16.94 17.68
N ALA A 239 41.58 -18.13 17.84
CA ALA A 239 42.27 -19.41 17.67
C ALA A 239 42.57 -19.70 16.18
N ALA A 240 43.77 -20.21 15.90
CA ALA A 240 44.22 -20.51 14.54
C ALA A 240 43.52 -21.75 13.93
N VAL A 241 43.14 -21.65 12.66
CA VAL A 241 42.53 -22.75 11.88
C VAL A 241 43.64 -23.62 11.24
N PRO A 242 43.60 -24.96 11.36
CA PRO A 242 44.56 -25.84 10.70
C PRO A 242 44.38 -25.86 9.18
N ALA A 243 45.49 -25.88 8.43
CA ALA A 243 45.48 -26.02 6.98
C ALA A 243 45.15 -27.46 6.54
N ALA A 244 44.31 -27.62 5.51
CA ALA A 244 43.96 -28.91 4.93
C ALA A 244 44.95 -29.33 3.82
N GLU A 245 45.25 -30.63 3.80
CA GLU A 245 46.19 -31.29 2.90
C GLU A 245 45.53 -31.68 1.55
N PRO A 246 46.21 -31.56 0.39
CA PRO A 246 45.63 -31.87 -0.91
C PRO A 246 45.86 -33.34 -1.35
N ALA A 247 44.80 -34.02 -1.80
CA ALA A 247 44.89 -35.40 -2.32
C ALA A 247 44.18 -35.60 -3.67
N ALA A 248 45.00 -35.97 -4.67
CA ALA A 248 44.74 -36.81 -5.85
C ALA A 248 43.45 -36.69 -6.70
N ALA A 249 43.67 -36.39 -7.99
CA ALA A 249 42.90 -36.90 -9.15
C ALA A 249 43.46 -38.30 -9.59
N PRO A 250 42.91 -39.06 -10.58
CA PRO A 250 41.94 -38.65 -11.61
C PRO A 250 40.88 -39.69 -12.06
N ALA A 251 40.15 -39.28 -13.13
CA ALA A 251 39.54 -40.10 -14.20
C ALA A 251 38.10 -40.65 -14.04
N ALA A 252 37.18 -40.05 -14.82
CA ALA A 252 36.12 -40.76 -15.54
C ALA A 252 35.85 -40.04 -16.89
N VAL A 253 35.63 -40.79 -17.96
CA VAL A 253 35.40 -40.27 -19.32
C VAL A 253 33.90 -39.98 -19.52
N PRO A 254 33.48 -38.78 -19.97
CA PRO A 254 32.08 -38.52 -20.25
C PRO A 254 31.66 -39.10 -21.61
N THR A 255 30.70 -40.03 -21.58
CA THR A 255 29.97 -40.50 -22.76
C THR A 255 29.14 -39.36 -23.36
N ALA A 256 29.16 -39.21 -24.68
CA ALA A 256 28.41 -38.16 -25.37
C ALA A 256 26.89 -38.31 -25.18
N ALA A 257 26.25 -37.24 -24.69
CA ALA A 257 24.79 -37.13 -24.62
C ALA A 257 24.19 -36.82 -26.01
N PRO A 258 22.94 -37.22 -26.29
CA PRO A 258 22.31 -37.00 -27.59
C PRO A 258 22.09 -35.50 -27.87
N VAL A 259 22.40 -35.10 -29.11
CA VAL A 259 22.13 -33.76 -29.65
C VAL A 259 20.63 -33.51 -29.62
N GLN A 260 20.18 -32.56 -28.79
CA GLN A 260 18.80 -32.07 -28.87
C GLN A 260 18.65 -31.19 -30.12
N GLN A 261 17.60 -31.43 -30.90
CA GLN A 261 17.25 -30.57 -32.04
C GLN A 261 16.96 -29.15 -31.56
N PRO A 262 17.36 -28.11 -32.32
CA PRO A 262 17.03 -26.73 -31.98
C PRO A 262 15.50 -26.55 -32.01
N LYS A 263 14.94 -26.08 -30.89
CA LYS A 263 13.55 -25.61 -30.86
C LYS A 263 13.42 -24.38 -31.77
N THR A 264 12.28 -24.23 -32.41
CA THR A 264 11.98 -23.02 -33.20
C THR A 264 11.81 -21.82 -32.27
N LEU A 265 12.32 -20.67 -32.70
CA LEU A 265 12.36 -19.42 -31.93
C LEU A 265 10.95 -18.98 -31.45
N GLU A 266 9.90 -19.25 -32.23
CA GLU A 266 8.50 -19.00 -31.86
C GLU A 266 8.04 -19.82 -30.65
N GLN A 267 8.51 -21.05 -30.50
CA GLN A 267 8.09 -21.93 -29.41
C GLN A 267 8.79 -21.55 -28.11
N GLU A 268 10.06 -21.13 -28.18
CA GLU A 268 10.79 -20.55 -27.06
C GLU A 268 10.21 -19.19 -26.64
N ALA A 269 9.82 -18.33 -27.60
CA ALA A 269 9.11 -17.09 -27.31
C ALA A 269 7.72 -17.30 -26.69
N THR A 270 7.00 -18.35 -27.09
CA THR A 270 5.67 -18.70 -26.54
C THR A 270 5.77 -19.27 -25.12
N ASP A 271 6.75 -20.13 -24.87
CA ASP A 271 7.01 -20.66 -23.52
C ASP A 271 7.57 -19.58 -22.60
N ALA A 272 8.42 -18.67 -23.10
CA ALA A 272 8.87 -17.49 -22.37
C ALA A 272 7.70 -16.53 -22.07
N ALA A 273 6.78 -16.29 -23.01
CA ALA A 273 5.59 -15.47 -22.76
C ALA A 273 4.66 -16.07 -21.70
N LYS A 274 4.49 -17.40 -21.68
CA LYS A 274 3.74 -18.10 -20.61
C LYS A 274 4.48 -18.08 -19.27
N ALA A 275 5.80 -18.23 -19.26
CA ALA A 275 6.61 -18.14 -18.06
C ALA A 275 6.58 -16.72 -17.48
N VAL A 276 6.66 -15.67 -18.32
CA VAL A 276 6.54 -14.27 -17.91
C VAL A 276 5.12 -13.95 -17.46
N GLY A 277 4.07 -14.42 -18.13
CA GLY A 277 2.68 -14.26 -17.66
C GLY A 277 2.42 -14.94 -16.32
N GLY A 278 2.95 -16.16 -16.12
CA GLY A 278 2.91 -16.87 -14.84
C GLY A 278 3.74 -16.19 -13.75
N ALA A 279 4.92 -15.66 -14.09
CA ALA A 279 5.75 -14.87 -13.19
C ALA A 279 5.15 -13.49 -12.87
N LEU A 280 4.33 -12.92 -13.77
CA LEU A 280 3.63 -11.67 -13.55
C LEU A 280 2.40 -11.86 -12.66
N LYS A 281 1.61 -12.92 -12.89
CA LYS A 281 0.58 -13.35 -11.94
C LYS A 281 1.22 -13.65 -10.59
N SER A 282 2.29 -14.44 -10.55
CA SER A 282 3.07 -14.65 -9.34
C SER A 282 3.62 -13.34 -8.79
N GLY A 283 3.95 -12.34 -9.61
CA GLY A 283 4.48 -11.03 -9.23
C GLY A 283 3.43 -10.09 -8.65
N PHE A 284 2.17 -10.15 -9.10
CA PHE A 284 1.04 -9.41 -8.53
C PHE A 284 0.35 -10.16 -7.39
N ASP A 285 0.35 -11.50 -7.40
CA ASP A 285 0.03 -12.32 -6.23
C ASP A 285 1.14 -12.19 -5.18
N LYS A 286 2.43 -12.04 -5.56
CA LYS A 286 3.54 -11.69 -4.65
C LYS A 286 3.50 -10.23 -4.25
N LEU A 287 3.09 -9.27 -5.09
CA LEU A 287 2.93 -7.87 -4.68
C LEU A 287 1.69 -7.72 -3.80
N GLY A 288 0.65 -8.51 -4.03
CA GLY A 288 -0.52 -8.67 -3.16
C GLY A 288 -0.13 -9.35 -1.86
N HIS A 289 0.62 -10.46 -1.89
CA HIS A 289 1.21 -11.12 -0.73
C HIS A 289 2.36 -10.33 -0.10
N ALA A 290 2.94 -9.32 -0.75
CA ALA A 290 3.96 -8.43 -0.22
C ALA A 290 3.36 -7.12 0.26
N LEU A 291 2.19 -6.68 -0.21
CA LEU A 291 1.34 -5.69 0.45
C LEU A 291 0.58 -6.32 1.62
N ASP A 292 0.26 -7.60 1.57
CA ASP A 292 -0.27 -8.40 2.69
C ASP A 292 0.87 -8.83 3.63
N SER A 293 2.10 -9.07 3.18
CA SER A 293 3.27 -9.24 4.08
C SER A 293 3.81 -7.91 4.60
N PHE A 294 3.69 -6.81 3.86
CA PHE A 294 3.94 -5.45 4.36
C PHE A 294 2.81 -5.00 5.27
N GLY A 295 1.56 -5.37 4.98
CA GLY A 295 0.40 -5.17 5.86
C GLY A 295 0.52 -6.00 7.14
N LYS A 296 0.94 -7.26 7.05
CA LYS A 296 1.31 -8.11 8.19
C LYS A 296 2.57 -7.60 8.90
N SER A 297 3.52 -6.99 8.19
CA SER A 297 4.70 -6.33 8.78
C SER A 297 4.40 -4.94 9.37
N LEU A 298 3.28 -4.32 9.00
CA LEU A 298 2.65 -3.18 9.68
C LEU A 298 1.76 -3.66 10.84
N SER A 299 1.26 -4.90 10.77
CA SER A 299 0.59 -5.59 11.89
C SER A 299 1.59 -6.15 12.90
N LYS A 300 2.87 -6.29 12.53
CA LYS A 300 3.95 -6.57 13.47
C LYS A 300 4.17 -5.34 14.33
N PRO A 301 4.10 -5.46 15.67
CA PRO A 301 4.19 -4.30 16.55
C PRO A 301 5.57 -3.65 16.45
N GLY A 302 5.62 -2.44 15.88
CA GLY A 302 6.82 -1.64 15.78
C GLY A 302 7.33 -1.19 17.15
N VAL A 303 8.55 -0.63 17.19
CA VAL A 303 9.04 0.04 18.39
C VAL A 303 8.09 1.19 18.77
N GLY A 304 7.64 1.20 20.02
CA GLY A 304 6.60 2.08 20.56
C GLY A 304 5.19 1.47 20.59
N SER A 305 4.94 0.33 19.94
CA SER A 305 3.64 -0.32 19.94
C SER A 305 3.34 -1.03 21.27
N ALA A 306 2.11 -0.89 21.76
CA ALA A 306 1.58 -1.73 22.83
C ALA A 306 1.38 -3.17 22.33
N VAL A 307 1.65 -4.14 23.19
CA VAL A 307 1.61 -5.59 22.90
C VAL A 307 1.14 -6.39 24.11
N LEU A 308 0.54 -7.54 23.84
CA LEU A 308 0.27 -8.58 24.84
C LEU A 308 1.28 -9.72 24.69
N VAL A 309 2.12 -9.90 25.71
CA VAL A 309 3.10 -11.00 25.84
C VAL A 309 2.42 -12.17 26.54
N ALA A 310 2.31 -13.31 25.86
CA ALA A 310 1.89 -14.58 26.45
C ALA A 310 3.06 -15.22 27.22
N TRP A 311 2.85 -15.58 28.47
CA TRP A 311 3.87 -16.21 29.31
C TRP A 311 3.61 -17.70 29.54
N SER A 312 4.56 -18.40 30.19
CA SER A 312 4.50 -19.85 30.42
C SER A 312 3.40 -20.31 31.37
N ASP A 313 2.77 -19.39 32.09
CA ASP A 313 1.59 -19.63 32.94
C ASP A 313 0.26 -19.60 32.15
N GLY A 314 0.31 -19.29 30.85
CA GLY A 314 -0.85 -19.15 29.97
C GLY A 314 -1.53 -17.78 30.02
N ASN A 315 -1.08 -16.87 30.89
CA ASN A 315 -1.61 -15.51 30.96
C ASN A 315 -0.95 -14.61 29.90
N LYS A 316 -1.63 -13.51 29.57
CA LYS A 316 -1.13 -12.45 28.69
C LYS A 316 -0.93 -11.17 29.48
N TYR A 317 0.23 -10.56 29.32
CA TYR A 317 0.64 -9.37 30.06
C TYR A 317 0.91 -8.19 29.10
N PRO A 318 0.39 -6.99 29.41
CA PRO A 318 0.61 -5.81 28.56
C PRO A 318 2.03 -5.26 28.73
N GLY A 319 2.63 -4.89 27.61
CA GLY A 319 3.90 -4.17 27.55
C GLY A 319 4.01 -3.33 26.27
N THR A 320 5.15 -2.68 26.09
CA THR A 320 5.45 -1.82 24.94
C THR A 320 6.77 -2.26 24.32
N VAL A 321 6.82 -2.44 22.99
CA VAL A 321 8.06 -2.79 22.28
C VAL A 321 9.04 -1.62 22.35
N ALA A 322 10.21 -1.85 22.95
CA ALA A 322 11.31 -0.88 23.04
C ALA A 322 12.38 -1.10 21.95
N GLN A 323 12.56 -2.33 21.45
CA GLN A 323 13.49 -2.67 20.36
C GLN A 323 13.04 -3.94 19.63
N ILE A 324 13.51 -4.15 18.39
CA ILE A 324 13.30 -5.39 17.62
C ILE A 324 14.66 -5.86 17.10
N SER A 325 14.95 -7.16 17.21
CA SER A 325 16.19 -7.77 16.71
C SER A 325 15.99 -9.26 16.44
N GLN A 326 16.43 -9.76 15.28
CA GLN A 326 16.48 -11.19 14.94
C GLN A 326 15.18 -12.00 15.19
N GLY A 327 14.00 -11.40 14.98
CA GLY A 327 12.70 -12.06 15.23
C GLY A 327 12.29 -12.14 16.70
N GLN A 328 13.02 -11.44 17.57
CA GLN A 328 12.66 -11.17 18.95
C GLN A 328 12.32 -9.68 19.12
N TYR A 329 11.48 -9.40 20.10
CA TYR A 329 11.06 -8.07 20.49
C TYR A 329 11.51 -7.83 21.92
N PHE A 330 12.20 -6.71 22.15
CA PHE A 330 12.52 -6.24 23.49
C PHE A 330 11.29 -5.48 24.00
N VAL A 331 10.56 -6.05 24.95
CA VAL A 331 9.31 -5.49 25.48
C VAL A 331 9.55 -4.96 26.88
N THR A 332 9.16 -3.71 27.13
CA THR A 332 9.05 -3.14 28.48
C THR A 332 7.65 -3.41 29.01
N MET A 333 7.55 -4.17 30.08
CA MET A 333 6.29 -4.54 30.73
C MET A 333 5.74 -3.38 31.57
N SER A 334 4.46 -3.42 31.92
CA SER A 334 3.80 -2.36 32.72
C SER A 334 4.39 -2.14 34.12
N ASN A 335 5.14 -3.11 34.66
CA ASN A 335 5.89 -2.99 35.92
C ASN A 335 7.30 -2.39 35.76
N GLY A 336 7.72 -2.07 34.53
CA GLY A 336 9.04 -1.53 34.20
C GLY A 336 10.12 -2.58 33.89
N GLU A 337 9.85 -3.87 34.05
CA GLU A 337 10.78 -4.93 33.68
C GLU A 337 10.88 -5.08 32.15
N GLN A 338 12.02 -5.55 31.66
CA GLN A 338 12.30 -5.63 30.22
C GLN A 338 12.75 -7.04 29.82
N TYR A 339 12.13 -7.59 28.77
CA TYR A 339 12.38 -8.95 28.30
C TYR A 339 12.55 -9.01 26.79
N TRP A 340 13.47 -9.85 26.32
CA TRP A 340 13.48 -10.30 24.93
C TRP A 340 12.47 -11.45 24.78
N VAL A 341 11.44 -11.22 23.98
CA VAL A 341 10.31 -12.12 23.76
C VAL A 341 10.31 -12.53 22.29
N ALA A 342 10.24 -13.83 22.01
CA ALA A 342 10.14 -14.31 20.63
C ALA A 342 8.78 -13.97 20.02
N GLU A 343 8.75 -13.70 18.70
CA GLU A 343 7.54 -13.28 17.96
C GLU A 343 6.30 -14.15 18.24
N ALA A 344 6.47 -15.46 18.41
CA ALA A 344 5.38 -16.40 18.68
C ALA A 344 4.61 -16.16 20.00
N TYR A 345 5.18 -15.39 20.94
CA TYR A 345 4.55 -15.06 22.22
C TYR A 345 3.92 -13.66 22.24
N ILE A 346 3.98 -12.92 21.14
CA ILE A 346 3.44 -11.56 21.05
C ILE A 346 2.16 -11.55 20.22
N SER A 347 1.15 -10.89 20.78
CA SER A 347 -0.08 -10.53 20.10
C SER A 347 -0.33 -9.03 20.18
N ALA A 348 -1.04 -8.48 19.20
CA ALA A 348 -1.66 -7.16 19.33
C ALA A 348 -2.60 -7.15 20.57
N PRO A 349 -2.78 -5.98 21.21
CA PRO A 349 -3.60 -5.83 22.42
C PRO A 349 -5.10 -6.09 22.20
#